data_AF-A0A919F116-F1
#
_entry.id   AF-A0A919F116-F1
#
_cell.length_a   1.000
_cell.length_b   1.000
_cell.length_c   1.000
_cell.angle_alpha   90.00
_cell.angle_beta   90.00
_cell.angle_gamma   90.00
#
_symmetry.space_group_name_H-M   'P 1'
#
loop_
_entity.id
_entity.type
_entity.pdbx_description
1 polymer ?
#
loop_
_entity_poly.entity_id
_entity_poly.type
_entity_poly.pdbx_seq_one_letter_code
_entity_poly.pdbx_strand_id
1 'polypeptide(L)'
;MPQFLRIITGDAKTTTNGLANANAHWSCTGFENKVQLTQQYPICPQGSKVVRTFAFQSCWDGKNIDSANHRTHVAFADPASGVCPNGFQAIPQLTMRLVYNINPPTIQNGQVKNAYAVDGFPEQLHKAATDHDDFISVTKNGLANKIANCINNGQNCA
;
A
#
# COMPACT_ATOMS: atom_id res chain seq x y z
N MET A 1 -8.88 -10.87 10.39
CA MET A 1 -9.42 -10.61 9.03
C MET A 1 -10.27 -11.80 8.61
N PRO A 2 -11.43 -11.58 7.97
CA PRO A 2 -12.20 -12.62 7.30
C PRO A 2 -11.35 -13.42 6.31
N GLN A 3 -11.74 -14.68 6.11
CA GLN A 3 -11.10 -15.57 5.16
C GLN A 3 -11.59 -15.25 3.74
N PHE A 4 -10.68 -15.29 2.76
CA PHE A 4 -10.85 -14.84 1.37
C PHE A 4 -11.19 -13.36 1.20
N LEU A 5 -11.03 -12.51 2.24
CA LEU A 5 -11.16 -11.06 2.06
C LEU A 5 -10.20 -10.58 0.97
N ARG A 6 -10.71 -9.86 -0.04
CA ARG A 6 -9.95 -9.36 -1.18
C ARG A 6 -9.89 -7.84 -1.15
N ILE A 7 -8.70 -7.26 -1.13
CA ILE A 7 -8.56 -5.80 -1.07
C ILE A 7 -7.55 -5.35 -2.11
N ILE A 8 -7.88 -4.24 -2.79
CA ILE A 8 -6.93 -3.46 -3.58
C ILE A 8 -6.69 -2.11 -2.91
N THR A 9 -5.42 -1.74 -2.79
CA THR A 9 -4.96 -0.40 -2.39
C THR A 9 -4.21 0.25 -3.55
N GLY A 10 -4.34 1.57 -3.72
CA GLY A 10 -3.81 2.27 -4.90
C GLY A 10 -4.61 2.01 -6.18
N ASP A 11 -4.14 2.52 -7.32
CA ASP A 11 -4.82 2.38 -8.63
C ASP A 11 -3.81 2.30 -9.77
N ALA A 12 -3.80 1.19 -10.51
CA ALA A 12 -2.94 0.99 -11.67
C ALA A 12 -3.17 1.99 -12.82
N LYS A 13 -4.32 2.68 -12.83
CA LYS A 13 -4.80 3.48 -13.96
C LYS A 13 -5.08 4.94 -13.61
N THR A 14 -4.30 5.55 -12.71
CA THR A 14 -4.54 6.93 -12.25
C THR A 14 -4.58 8.00 -13.36
N THR A 15 -3.89 7.79 -14.48
CA THR A 15 -3.96 8.76 -15.60
C THR A 15 -5.35 8.73 -16.26
N THR A 16 -6.02 7.57 -16.25
CA THR A 16 -7.37 7.40 -16.81
C THR A 16 -8.46 7.67 -15.78
N ASN A 17 -8.30 7.15 -14.56
CA ASN A 17 -9.33 7.17 -13.52
C ASN A 17 -9.28 8.43 -12.64
N GLY A 18 -8.20 9.20 -12.72
CA GLY A 18 -7.88 10.24 -11.73
C GLY A 18 -7.28 9.65 -10.45
N LEU A 19 -7.09 10.52 -9.46
CA LEU A 19 -6.34 10.19 -8.24
C LEU A 19 -7.20 9.71 -7.06
N ALA A 20 -8.51 9.57 -7.24
CA ALA A 20 -9.42 9.24 -6.14
C ALA A 20 -9.08 7.91 -5.44
N ASN A 21 -8.55 6.93 -6.18
CA ASN A 21 -8.10 5.65 -5.64
C ASN A 21 -6.57 5.54 -5.55
N ALA A 22 -5.82 6.60 -5.87
CA ALA A 22 -4.37 6.59 -5.78
C ALA A 22 -3.93 6.50 -4.32
N ASN A 23 -2.95 5.66 -4.03
CA ASN A 23 -2.44 5.46 -2.67
C ASN A 23 -0.95 5.08 -2.68
N ALA A 24 -0.21 5.63 -3.63
CA ALA A 24 1.21 5.38 -3.80
C ALA A 24 2.01 5.97 -2.62
N HIS A 25 2.98 5.21 -2.12
CA HIS A 25 3.87 5.64 -1.03
C HIS A 25 5.29 5.18 -1.30
N TRP A 26 6.07 6.08 -1.88
CA TRP A 26 7.47 5.85 -2.21
C TRP A 26 8.39 6.58 -1.24
N SER A 27 9.44 5.90 -0.81
CA SER A 27 10.44 6.47 0.08
C SER A 27 11.81 5.82 -0.13
N CYS A 28 12.73 6.13 0.76
CA CYS A 28 14.05 5.51 0.86
C CYS A 28 14.21 4.91 2.25
N THR A 29 14.97 3.82 2.37
CA THR A 29 15.29 3.22 3.67
C THR A 29 15.90 4.26 4.62
N GLY A 30 15.34 4.40 5.82
CA GLY A 30 15.76 5.39 6.82
C GLY A 30 15.06 6.76 6.70
N PHE A 31 14.19 6.93 5.69
CA PHE A 31 13.47 8.17 5.41
C PHE A 31 11.95 7.99 5.40
N GLU A 32 11.43 6.79 5.66
CA GLU A 32 10.00 6.48 5.59
C GLU A 32 9.14 7.37 6.51
N ASN A 33 9.69 7.85 7.64
CA ASN A 33 8.97 8.73 8.57
C ASN A 33 9.07 10.22 8.19
N LYS A 34 9.79 10.57 7.13
CA LYS A 34 10.07 11.96 6.73
C LYS A 34 9.62 12.27 5.31
N VAL A 35 9.70 11.28 4.42
CA VAL A 35 9.43 11.43 3.00
C VAL A 35 8.52 10.30 2.55
N GLN A 36 7.33 10.66 2.09
CA GLN A 36 6.38 9.77 1.43
C GLN A 36 5.93 10.46 0.15
N LEU A 37 6.47 10.02 -0.98
CA LEU A 37 6.14 10.55 -2.30
C LEU A 37 4.96 9.76 -2.87
N THR A 38 3.94 10.47 -3.34
CA THR A 38 2.72 9.85 -3.89
C THR A 38 2.61 9.99 -5.40
N GLN A 39 3.45 10.82 -6.03
CA GLN A 39 3.40 11.08 -7.47
C GLN A 39 4.78 11.06 -8.14
N GLN A 40 5.86 10.90 -7.38
CA GLN A 40 7.23 10.88 -7.87
C GLN A 40 7.98 9.66 -7.37
N TYR A 41 8.88 9.14 -8.19
CA TYR A 41 9.87 8.17 -7.75
C TYR A 41 11.02 8.87 -7.01
N PRO A 42 11.47 8.33 -5.87
CA PRO A 42 12.60 8.90 -5.15
C PRO A 42 13.93 8.60 -5.85
N ILE A 43 14.81 9.59 -5.80
CA ILE A 43 16.26 9.41 -5.95
C ILE A 43 16.83 9.27 -4.54
N CYS A 44 17.23 8.06 -4.17
CA CYS A 44 17.64 7.79 -2.79
C CYS A 44 19.08 8.26 -2.50
N PRO A 45 19.35 8.74 -1.27
CA PRO A 45 20.71 9.03 -0.83
C PRO A 45 21.62 7.81 -0.96
N GLN A 46 22.92 8.04 -1.12
CA GLN A 46 23.91 6.97 -1.20
C GLN A 46 23.79 6.03 0.01
N GLY A 47 23.82 4.72 -0.25
CA GLY A 47 23.65 3.68 0.77
C GLY A 47 22.19 3.39 1.17
N SER A 48 21.22 4.19 0.70
CA SER A 48 19.80 3.92 0.90
C SER A 48 19.18 3.19 -0.30
N LYS A 49 18.13 2.42 -0.04
CA LYS A 49 17.37 1.69 -1.07
C LYS A 49 15.98 2.29 -1.26
N VAL A 50 15.43 2.15 -2.46
CA VAL A 50 14.04 2.52 -2.75
C VAL A 50 13.09 1.63 -1.95
N VAL A 51 12.05 2.25 -1.39
CA VAL A 51 11.01 1.59 -0.60
C VAL A 51 9.63 1.91 -1.19
N ARG A 52 8.81 0.88 -1.37
CA ARG A 52 7.34 1.01 -1.56
C ARG A 52 6.65 0.54 -0.29
N THR A 53 5.64 1.27 0.14
CA THR A 53 4.80 0.88 1.28
C THR A 53 3.34 0.81 0.84
N PHE A 54 2.66 -0.29 1.16
CA PHE A 54 1.23 -0.45 0.90
C PHE A 54 0.50 -0.61 2.20
N ALA A 55 -0.13 0.47 2.67
CA ALA A 55 -1.12 0.37 3.74
C ALA A 55 -2.47 0.02 3.11
N PHE A 56 -3.04 -1.10 3.55
CA PHE A 56 -4.39 -1.51 3.14
C PHE A 56 -5.44 -0.91 4.07
N GLN A 57 -6.68 -0.95 3.61
CA GLN A 57 -7.87 -0.59 4.38
C GLN A 57 -7.98 -1.49 5.62
N SER A 58 -8.40 -0.90 6.74
CA SER A 58 -8.51 -1.58 8.05
C SER A 58 -9.94 -1.62 8.58
N CYS A 59 -10.91 -1.15 7.80
CA CYS A 59 -12.33 -1.19 8.13
C CYS A 59 -13.07 -2.08 7.12
N TRP A 60 -13.93 -2.95 7.60
CA TRP A 60 -14.69 -3.91 6.80
C TRP A 60 -16.19 -3.79 7.09
N ASP A 61 -17.05 -3.94 6.08
CA ASP A 61 -18.51 -3.78 6.21
C ASP A 61 -19.21 -4.87 7.06
N GLY A 62 -18.45 -5.83 7.60
CA GLY A 62 -18.97 -6.91 8.45
C GLY A 62 -19.65 -8.05 7.68
N LYS A 63 -19.75 -7.97 6.35
CA LYS A 63 -20.54 -8.90 5.54
C LYS A 63 -19.81 -9.46 4.32
N ASN A 64 -19.22 -8.61 3.48
CA ASN A 64 -18.78 -9.01 2.15
C ASN A 64 -17.28 -9.25 2.12
N ILE A 65 -16.85 -10.46 1.71
CA ILE A 65 -15.42 -10.76 1.52
C ILE A 65 -14.84 -10.17 0.23
N ASP A 66 -15.71 -9.65 -0.63
CA ASP A 66 -15.34 -9.03 -1.89
C ASP A 66 -16.47 -8.11 -2.39
N SER A 67 -16.16 -7.23 -3.34
CA SER A 67 -17.14 -6.45 -4.09
C SER A 67 -16.74 -6.39 -5.57
N ALA A 68 -17.66 -6.01 -6.46
CA ALA A 68 -17.40 -5.99 -7.90
C ALA A 68 -16.19 -5.13 -8.31
N ASN A 69 -15.78 -4.18 -7.47
CA ASN A 69 -14.60 -3.34 -7.65
C ASN A 69 -13.49 -3.58 -6.62
N HIS A 70 -13.61 -4.62 -5.80
CA HIS A 70 -12.67 -5.01 -4.73
C HIS A 70 -12.41 -3.91 -3.66
N ARG A 71 -13.28 -2.90 -3.56
CA ARG A 71 -13.05 -1.71 -2.71
C ARG A 71 -14.22 -1.33 -1.84
N THR A 72 -15.45 -1.36 -2.35
CA THR A 72 -16.63 -0.83 -1.62
C THR A 72 -17.01 -1.57 -0.34
N HIS A 73 -16.48 -2.77 -0.11
CA HIS A 73 -16.71 -3.55 1.10
C HIS A 73 -15.67 -3.26 2.21
N VAL A 74 -14.67 -2.42 1.94
CA VAL A 74 -13.64 -1.99 2.89
C VAL A 74 -13.41 -0.47 2.85
N ALA A 75 -12.85 0.07 3.91
CA ALA A 75 -12.55 1.50 4.02
C ALA A 75 -11.26 1.73 4.83
N PHE A 76 -10.61 2.87 4.58
CA PHE A 76 -9.60 3.38 5.49
C PHE A 76 -10.27 3.88 6.76
N ALA A 77 -9.62 3.67 7.91
CA ALA A 77 -10.01 4.34 9.15
C ALA A 77 -9.75 5.85 9.02
N ASP A 78 -10.49 6.63 9.80
CA ASP A 78 -10.24 8.07 9.91
C ASP A 78 -8.81 8.32 10.42
N PRO A 79 -7.98 9.12 9.73
CA PRO A 79 -6.57 9.27 10.08
C PRO A 79 -6.33 10.02 11.40
N ALA A 80 -7.30 10.80 11.88
CA ALA A 80 -7.16 11.56 13.13
C ALA A 80 -7.56 10.73 14.36
N SER A 81 -8.65 9.97 14.25
CA SER A 81 -9.25 9.22 15.36
C SER A 81 -8.94 7.72 15.32
N GLY A 82 -8.55 7.18 14.17
CA GLY A 82 -8.40 5.74 13.93
C GLY A 82 -9.73 4.98 13.88
N VAL A 83 -10.87 5.68 13.88
CA VAL A 83 -12.20 5.07 13.93
C VAL A 83 -12.69 4.69 12.54
N CYS A 84 -13.36 3.54 12.44
CA CYS A 84 -13.99 3.11 11.21
C CYS A 84 -15.26 3.92 10.88
N PRO A 85 -15.56 4.16 9.60
CA PRO A 85 -16.82 4.78 9.19
C PRO A 85 -18.03 4.01 9.70
N ASN A 86 -19.17 4.69 9.84
CA ASN A 86 -20.43 4.06 10.25
C ASN A 86 -20.77 2.85 9.37
N GLY A 87 -21.13 1.73 10.01
CA GLY A 87 -21.43 0.47 9.32
C GLY A 87 -20.21 -0.40 9.01
N PHE A 88 -19.00 0.06 9.35
CA PHE A 88 -17.77 -0.73 9.23
C PHE A 88 -17.23 -1.11 10.61
N GLN A 89 -16.61 -2.28 10.68
CA GLN A 89 -15.90 -2.80 11.85
C GLN A 89 -14.41 -2.91 11.58
N ALA A 90 -13.60 -2.73 12.62
CA ALA A 90 -12.15 -2.82 12.51
C ALA A 90 -11.69 -4.25 12.22
N ILE A 91 -10.70 -4.36 11.34
CA ILE A 91 -9.93 -5.57 11.06
C ILE A 91 -8.42 -5.24 11.14
N PRO A 92 -7.55 -6.23 11.36
CA PRO A 92 -6.11 -6.02 11.28
C PRO A 92 -5.70 -5.35 9.97
N GLN A 93 -4.93 -4.25 10.05
CA GLN A 93 -4.35 -3.61 8.88
C GLN A 93 -3.16 -4.42 8.38
N LEU A 94 -3.19 -4.83 7.12
CA LEU A 94 -1.99 -5.30 6.44
C LEU A 94 -1.20 -4.09 5.94
N THR A 95 0.10 -4.07 6.23
CA THR A 95 1.05 -3.14 5.62
C THR A 95 2.18 -3.94 4.98
N MET A 96 2.37 -3.78 3.66
CA MET A 96 3.45 -4.42 2.93
C MET A 96 4.57 -3.40 2.68
N ARG A 97 5.81 -3.81 2.95
CA ARG A 97 7.00 -2.97 2.72
C ARG A 97 7.94 -3.70 1.78
N LEU A 98 8.15 -3.14 0.59
CA LEU A 98 9.04 -3.68 -0.43
C LEU A 98 10.30 -2.82 -0.53
N VAL A 99 11.47 -3.45 -0.45
CA VAL A 99 12.77 -2.78 -0.55
C VAL A 99 13.51 -3.29 -1.78
N TYR A 100 13.89 -2.37 -2.66
CA TYR A 100 14.48 -2.71 -3.95
C TYR A 100 16.00 -2.67 -3.91
N ASN A 101 16.63 -3.74 -4.42
CA ASN A 101 18.06 -3.76 -4.70
C ASN A 101 18.30 -3.44 -6.17
N ILE A 102 18.34 -2.15 -6.50
CA ILE A 102 18.56 -1.64 -7.86
C ILE A 102 19.79 -0.74 -7.92
N ASN A 103 20.32 -0.53 -9.12
CA ASN A 103 21.26 0.56 -9.35
C ASN A 103 20.51 1.88 -9.13
N PRO A 104 20.94 2.73 -8.19
CA PRO A 104 20.18 3.91 -7.83
C PRO A 104 20.15 4.91 -9.00
N PRO A 105 19.02 5.61 -9.20
CA PRO A 105 19.02 6.75 -10.10
C PRO A 105 20.02 7.79 -9.65
N THR A 106 20.64 8.49 -10.60
CA THR A 106 21.52 9.63 -10.32
C THR A 106 21.21 10.77 -11.28
N ILE A 107 21.54 12.00 -10.89
CA ILE A 107 21.48 13.15 -11.79
C ILE A 107 22.88 13.40 -12.36
N GLN A 108 23.00 13.36 -13.69
CA GLN A 108 24.21 13.69 -14.43
C GLN A 108 23.87 14.71 -15.51
N ASN A 109 24.51 15.87 -15.48
CA ASN A 109 24.26 16.97 -16.44
C ASN A 109 22.77 17.34 -16.57
N GLY A 110 22.04 17.35 -15.44
CA GLY A 110 20.60 17.66 -15.40
C GLY A 110 19.67 16.52 -15.89
N GLN A 111 20.21 15.35 -16.23
CA GLN A 111 19.44 14.19 -16.67
C GLN A 111 19.47 13.06 -15.64
N VAL A 112 18.35 12.36 -15.50
CA VAL A 112 18.27 11.12 -14.70
C VAL A 112 18.97 9.99 -15.46
N LYS A 113 19.93 9.33 -14.81
CA LYS A 113 20.55 8.06 -15.24
C LYS A 113 20.06 6.94 -14.34
N ASN A 114 20.00 5.71 -14.87
CA ASN A 114 19.48 4.53 -14.16
C ASN A 114 18.05 4.73 -13.63
N ALA A 115 17.19 5.38 -14.42
CA ALA A 115 15.78 5.52 -14.08
C ALA A 115 15.13 4.14 -13.92
N TYR A 116 14.16 4.04 -13.02
CA TYR A 116 13.30 2.88 -12.87
C TYR A 116 11.84 3.32 -12.94
N ALA A 117 10.98 2.37 -13.33
CA ALA A 117 9.53 2.48 -13.30
C ALA A 117 8.97 1.08 -13.03
N VAL A 118 7.77 1.01 -12.46
CA VAL A 118 7.16 -0.26 -12.02
C VAL A 118 5.83 -0.56 -12.72
N ASP A 119 5.26 0.38 -13.47
CA ASP A 119 4.00 0.13 -14.19
C ASP A 119 4.20 -0.62 -15.52
N GLY A 120 3.12 -1.28 -15.97
CA GLY A 120 3.11 -2.07 -17.20
C GLY A 120 2.20 -1.52 -18.30
N PHE A 121 1.47 -0.43 -18.04
CA PHE A 121 0.48 0.13 -18.97
C PHE A 121 1.06 1.39 -19.65
N PRO A 122 1.37 1.36 -20.97
CA PRO A 122 1.94 2.52 -21.66
C PRO A 122 1.09 3.79 -21.53
N GLU A 123 -0.23 3.65 -21.48
CA GLU A 123 -1.17 4.78 -21.36
C GLU A 123 -1.06 5.49 -20.00
N GLN A 124 -0.41 4.87 -19.01
CA GLN A 124 -0.22 5.41 -17.67
C GLN A 124 1.10 6.17 -17.51
N LEU A 125 1.93 6.16 -18.55
CA LEU A 125 3.14 6.98 -18.70
C LEU A 125 4.18 6.78 -17.60
N HIS A 126 4.28 5.58 -17.02
CA HIS A 126 5.25 5.27 -15.99
C HIS A 126 5.11 6.12 -14.71
N LYS A 127 3.95 6.75 -14.48
CA LYS A 127 3.77 7.66 -13.33
C LYS A 127 3.77 6.89 -12.02
N ALA A 128 4.56 7.35 -11.03
CA ALA A 128 4.62 6.71 -9.71
C ALA A 128 3.28 6.66 -8.97
N ALA A 129 2.31 7.49 -9.33
CA ALA A 129 0.96 7.49 -8.76
C ALA A 129 0.15 6.22 -9.11
N THR A 130 0.57 5.46 -10.12
CA THR A 130 -0.10 4.21 -10.57
C THR A 130 0.18 3.02 -9.64
N ASP A 131 0.94 3.27 -8.57
CA ASP A 131 1.29 2.26 -7.59
C ASP A 131 0.03 1.66 -6.95
N HIS A 132 0.02 0.34 -6.88
CA HIS A 132 -1.07 -0.44 -6.30
C HIS A 132 -0.56 -1.78 -5.83
N ASP A 133 -1.33 -2.40 -4.96
CA ASP A 133 -1.12 -3.76 -4.49
C ASP A 133 -2.48 -4.39 -4.15
N ASP A 134 -2.52 -5.71 -4.17
CA ASP A 134 -3.71 -6.50 -3.93
C ASP A 134 -3.38 -7.74 -3.12
N PHE A 135 -4.30 -8.15 -2.26
CA PHE A 135 -4.17 -9.42 -1.55
C PHE A 135 -5.51 -10.13 -1.39
N ILE A 136 -5.40 -11.44 -1.17
CA ILE A 136 -6.50 -12.29 -0.74
C ILE A 136 -6.11 -12.93 0.59
N SER A 137 -6.92 -12.70 1.63
CA SER A 137 -6.70 -13.21 2.98
C SER A 137 -6.86 -14.74 3.03
N VAL A 138 -5.76 -15.49 2.94
CA VAL A 138 -5.77 -16.96 3.07
C VAL A 138 -5.01 -17.37 4.32
N THR A 139 -5.73 -17.84 5.33
CA THR A 139 -5.16 -18.32 6.60
C THR A 139 -5.70 -19.71 6.92
N LYS A 140 -4.90 -20.53 7.62
CA LYS A 140 -5.25 -21.89 8.06
C LYS A 140 -5.09 -22.01 9.57
N ASN A 141 -5.68 -23.05 10.17
CA ASN A 141 -5.44 -23.45 11.56
C ASN A 141 -5.66 -22.31 12.59
N GLY A 142 -6.67 -21.46 12.37
CA GLY A 142 -6.97 -20.35 13.28
C GLY A 142 -5.97 -19.17 13.24
N LEU A 143 -5.06 -19.12 12.25
CA LEU A 143 -4.05 -18.07 12.15
C LEU A 143 -4.64 -16.65 12.13
N ALA A 144 -5.79 -16.43 11.49
CA ALA A 144 -6.47 -15.13 11.50
C ALA A 144 -6.81 -14.65 12.93
N ASN A 145 -7.28 -15.56 13.80
CA ASN A 145 -7.58 -15.26 15.20
C ASN A 145 -6.30 -15.04 16.01
N LYS A 146 -5.25 -15.82 15.74
CA LYS A 146 -3.94 -15.63 16.38
C LYS A 146 -3.36 -14.24 16.08
N ILE A 147 -3.42 -13.80 14.82
CA ILE A 147 -2.98 -12.46 14.41
C ILE A 147 -3.81 -11.39 15.13
N ALA A 148 -5.14 -11.49 15.08
CA ALA A 148 -6.02 -10.51 15.70
C ALA A 148 -5.79 -10.41 17.23
N ASN A 149 -5.68 -11.54 17.92
CA ASN A 149 -5.44 -11.57 19.36
C ASN A 149 -4.07 -10.98 19.72
N CYS A 150 -3.02 -11.29 18.96
CA CYS A 150 -1.70 -10.73 19.19
C CYS A 150 -1.69 -9.19 19.07
N ILE A 151 -2.33 -8.66 18.01
CA ILE A 151 -2.47 -7.22 17.78
C ILE A 151 -3.30 -6.56 18.89
N ASN A 152 -4.45 -7.14 19.24
CA ASN A 152 -5.34 -6.60 20.28
C ASN A 152 -4.68 -6.57 21.67
N ASN A 153 -3.70 -7.44 21.92
CA ASN A 153 -2.91 -7.46 23.15
C ASN A 153 -1.67 -6.55 23.11
N GLY A 154 -1.46 -5.78 22.02
CA GLY A 154 -0.32 -4.87 21.88
C GLY A 154 1.03 -5.60 21.78
N GLN A 155 1.05 -6.85 21.32
CA GLN A 155 2.25 -7.67 21.24
C GLN A 155 3.00 -7.47 19.91
N ASN A 156 4.29 -7.81 19.89
CA ASN A 156 5.02 -8.01 18.65
C ASN A 156 4.72 -9.43 18.11
N CYS A 157 4.17 -9.50 16.90
CA CYS A 157 3.67 -10.74 16.29
C CYS A 157 4.62 -11.35 15.26
N ALA A 158 5.85 -10.82 15.16
CA ALA A 158 6.90 -11.24 14.24
C ALA A 158 7.76 -12.38 14.80
#